data_AF-A0A7C2L428-F1
#
_entry.id   AF-A0A7C2L428-F1
#
_cell.length_a   1.000
_cell.length_b   1.000
_cell.length_c   1.000
_cell.angle_alpha   90.00
_cell.angle_beta   90.00
_cell.angle_gamma   90.00
#
_symmetry.space_group_name_H-M   'P 1'
#
loop_
_entity.id
_entity.type
_entity.pdbx_description
1 polymer ?
#
loop_
_entity_poly.entity_id
_entity_poly.type
_entity_poly.pdbx_seq_one_letter_code
_entity_poly.pdbx_strand_id
1 'polypeptide(L)'
;MRGRARRGQIVVATVLVVGIVIMALLVNVYQMHSLFLRTRSPVVREVVAAATADFKRALAATLALATRAYFNYTEFSDLTERFASYGMSMHNRHNFTVARRAALTFLEYWRRSIVEAYGAYGLQVSYELLQLDLSRELGRQRAVYNLMKGYWYLPISGSYAYAKLKLNLTALGFYNWESDVFVGLTLVVNRAPVSVTSTNTTIQISVRFDGDVDTGTYPPTVRGHPYGNLIARGWVRVYYPEKDSAGRYTGAWKLARIRDVSYLGMGNYSITFEPAVEILTDPVTGQQYAPLMVVISDERGIVVEASTYNYLVFAIERRTPDTLIYYDSAGNRQTLSRPSDISNEVYTLEMSANLSLYWLGQKLAVDPQLKLPPFPYVPIKQVRVNVTLDGTLSTLAERPIQYENWTTVPWRGVQVDIPVGLADPQMDLVKGDKYNARLVFQVKFPTTSIKRQYVVLWWYDDLDAEPAAYPTQIQYIYRKEGGQVTWKDVRHPLYDVEFVDLEHQQSRG
;
A
#
# COMPACT_ATOMS: atom_id res chain seq x y z
N MET A 1 72.69 68.65 -18.33
CA MET A 1 71.31 68.09 -18.34
C MET A 1 71.15 66.65 -18.91
N ARG A 2 72.20 65.94 -19.34
CA ARG A 2 72.07 64.58 -19.94
C ARG A 2 72.03 63.37 -18.96
N GLY A 3 72.32 63.56 -17.67
CA GLY A 3 72.35 62.48 -16.67
C GLY A 3 71.00 62.11 -16.03
N ARG A 4 70.01 63.03 -16.01
CA ARG A 4 68.67 62.77 -15.46
C ARG A 4 67.80 61.92 -16.41
N ALA A 5 67.94 62.08 -17.72
CA ALA A 5 67.19 61.32 -18.71
C ALA A 5 67.55 59.82 -18.73
N ARG A 6 68.85 59.46 -18.60
CA ARG A 6 69.30 58.06 -18.51
C ARG A 6 68.83 57.36 -17.23
N ARG A 7 68.81 58.05 -16.09
CA ARG A 7 68.28 57.49 -14.83
C ARG A 7 66.76 57.28 -14.89
N GLY A 8 66.02 58.21 -15.50
CA GLY A 8 64.58 58.06 -15.73
C GLY A 8 64.24 56.89 -16.66
N GLN A 9 64.99 56.70 -17.75
CA GLN A 9 64.82 55.57 -18.66
C GLN A 9 65.10 54.21 -18.02
N ILE A 10 66.12 54.13 -17.14
CA ILE A 10 66.42 52.90 -16.39
C ILE A 10 65.30 52.59 -15.41
N VAL A 11 64.80 53.58 -14.65
CA VAL A 11 63.69 53.37 -13.70
C VAL A 11 62.41 52.93 -14.42
N VAL A 12 62.06 53.56 -15.55
CA VAL A 12 60.90 53.17 -16.35
C VAL A 12 61.07 51.73 -16.88
N ALA A 13 62.25 51.37 -17.39
CA ALA A 13 62.53 50.01 -17.86
C ALA A 13 62.44 48.98 -16.72
N THR A 14 62.95 49.29 -15.52
CA THR A 14 62.86 48.41 -14.36
C THR A 14 61.41 48.21 -13.90
N VAL A 15 60.59 49.27 -13.85
CA VAL A 15 59.16 49.18 -13.51
C VAL A 15 58.40 48.34 -14.54
N LEU A 16 58.73 48.48 -15.83
CA LEU A 16 58.12 47.71 -16.92
C LEU A 16 58.49 46.23 -16.82
N VAL A 17 59.74 45.91 -16.53
CA VAL A 17 60.20 44.53 -16.31
C VAL A 17 59.50 43.91 -15.08
N VAL A 18 59.42 44.64 -13.96
CA VAL A 18 58.70 44.18 -12.77
C VAL A 18 57.22 43.95 -13.07
N GLY A 19 56.58 44.86 -13.81
CA GLY A 19 55.18 44.73 -14.23
C GLY A 19 54.94 43.50 -15.13
N ILE A 20 55.85 43.23 -16.07
CA ILE A 20 55.81 42.04 -16.93
C ILE A 20 55.97 40.76 -16.10
N VAL A 21 56.90 40.74 -15.13
CA VAL A 21 57.11 39.58 -14.25
C VAL A 21 55.88 39.30 -13.36
N ILE A 22 55.25 40.35 -12.82
CA ILE A 22 54.02 40.21 -12.02
C ILE A 22 52.86 39.71 -12.89
N MET A 23 52.70 40.25 -14.10
CA MET A 23 51.67 39.79 -15.04
C MET A 23 51.91 38.34 -15.49
N ALA A 24 53.16 37.94 -15.73
CA ALA A 24 53.52 36.56 -16.06
C ALA A 24 53.23 35.60 -14.88
N LEU A 25 53.51 36.02 -13.64
CA LEU A 25 53.15 35.27 -12.44
C LEU A 25 51.63 35.13 -12.29
N LEU A 26 50.86 36.20 -12.51
CA LEU A 26 49.39 36.16 -12.47
C LEU A 26 48.80 35.23 -13.54
N VAL A 27 49.31 35.31 -14.77
CA VAL A 27 48.89 34.41 -15.86
C VAL A 27 49.24 32.97 -15.54
N ASN A 28 50.40 32.70 -14.94
CA ASN A 28 50.80 31.35 -14.56
C ASN A 28 49.96 30.80 -13.39
N VAL A 29 49.68 31.62 -12.37
CA VAL A 29 48.75 31.26 -11.28
C VAL A 29 47.35 30.98 -11.82
N TYR A 30 46.86 31.80 -12.75
CA TYR A 30 45.56 31.59 -13.41
C TYR A 30 45.55 30.32 -14.27
N GLN A 31 46.61 30.06 -15.04
CA GLN A 31 46.76 28.85 -15.84
C GLN A 31 46.85 27.61 -14.95
N MET A 32 47.62 27.66 -13.86
CA MET A 32 47.67 26.58 -12.87
C MET A 32 46.32 26.36 -12.20
N HIS A 33 45.59 27.43 -11.85
CA HIS A 33 44.24 27.32 -11.29
C HIS A 33 43.25 26.74 -12.30
N SER A 34 43.28 27.18 -13.55
CA SER A 34 42.43 26.64 -14.61
C SER A 34 42.77 25.18 -14.94
N LEU A 35 44.07 24.83 -14.97
CA LEU A 35 44.54 23.47 -15.17
C LEU A 35 44.08 22.58 -13.99
N PHE A 36 44.20 23.09 -12.76
CA PHE A 36 43.74 22.43 -11.54
C PHE A 36 42.23 22.19 -11.53
N LEU A 37 41.42 23.14 -12.00
CA LEU A 37 39.97 22.95 -12.15
C LEU A 37 39.64 21.94 -13.26
N ARG A 38 40.35 21.99 -14.40
CA ARG A 38 40.13 21.06 -15.52
C ARG A 38 40.52 19.62 -15.17
N THR A 39 41.57 19.41 -14.39
CA THR A 39 42.01 18.06 -13.98
C THR A 39 41.14 17.45 -12.88
N ARG A 40 40.49 18.27 -12.03
CA ARG A 40 39.61 17.79 -10.96
C ARG A 40 38.17 17.53 -11.40
N SER A 41 37.69 18.20 -12.45
CA SER A 41 36.31 18.05 -12.94
C SER A 41 35.93 16.58 -13.27
N PRO A 42 36.78 15.77 -13.94
CA PRO A 42 36.50 14.35 -14.16
C PRO A 42 36.35 13.56 -12.86
N VAL A 43 37.27 13.77 -11.90
CA VAL A 43 37.27 13.08 -10.60
C VAL A 43 36.03 13.45 -9.78
N VAL A 44 35.67 14.73 -9.73
CA VAL A 44 34.44 15.19 -9.06
C VAL A 44 33.22 14.54 -9.69
N ARG A 45 33.13 14.54 -11.02
CA ARG A 45 32.00 13.93 -11.74
C ARG A 45 31.91 12.43 -11.47
N GLU A 46 33.02 11.72 -11.47
CA GLU A 46 33.07 10.28 -11.19
C GLU A 46 32.64 9.97 -9.75
N VAL A 47 33.17 10.70 -8.76
CA VAL A 47 32.81 10.48 -7.35
C VAL A 47 31.34 10.82 -7.10
N VAL A 48 30.85 11.95 -7.63
CA VAL A 48 29.43 12.34 -7.50
C VAL A 48 28.52 11.33 -8.19
N ALA A 49 28.85 10.89 -9.41
CA ALA A 49 28.07 9.90 -10.13
C ALA A 49 28.07 8.55 -9.40
N ALA A 50 29.23 8.11 -8.89
CA ALA A 50 29.35 6.87 -8.14
C ALA A 50 28.55 6.92 -6.84
N ALA A 51 28.67 7.99 -6.05
CA ALA A 51 27.91 8.16 -4.81
C ALA A 51 26.40 8.24 -5.06
N THR A 52 25.98 8.95 -6.12
CA THR A 52 24.56 9.06 -6.49
C THR A 52 24.00 7.73 -6.97
N ALA A 53 24.74 7.00 -7.81
CA ALA A 53 24.35 5.67 -8.27
C ALA A 53 24.29 4.66 -7.11
N ASP A 54 25.25 4.74 -6.17
CA ASP A 54 25.27 3.88 -4.99
C ASP A 54 24.09 4.16 -4.06
N PHE A 55 23.77 5.44 -3.82
CA PHE A 55 22.58 5.83 -3.08
C PHE A 55 21.30 5.33 -3.75
N LYS A 56 21.19 5.45 -5.09
CA LYS A 56 20.05 4.92 -5.84
C LYS A 56 19.92 3.39 -5.67
N ARG A 57 21.03 2.65 -5.68
CA ARG A 57 21.05 1.20 -5.40
C ARG A 57 20.63 0.89 -3.97
N ALA A 58 21.11 1.67 -2.99
CA ALA A 58 20.72 1.53 -1.59
C ALA A 58 19.20 1.78 -1.40
N LEU A 59 18.66 2.83 -2.01
CA LEU A 59 17.22 3.10 -2.02
C LEU A 59 16.43 1.93 -2.66
N ALA A 60 16.87 1.44 -3.82
CA ALA A 60 16.25 0.30 -4.48
C ALA A 60 16.26 -0.97 -3.62
N ALA A 61 17.38 -1.26 -2.95
CA ALA A 61 17.48 -2.41 -2.05
C ALA A 61 16.52 -2.28 -0.85
N THR A 62 16.39 -1.09 -0.27
CA THR A 62 15.44 -0.87 0.82
C THR A 62 13.98 -0.96 0.40
N LEU A 63 13.65 -0.49 -0.81
CA LEU A 63 12.31 -0.62 -1.38
C LEU A 63 12.00 -2.09 -1.74
N ALA A 64 12.97 -2.83 -2.26
CA ALA A 64 12.86 -4.26 -2.53
C ALA A 64 12.61 -5.05 -1.24
N LEU A 65 13.33 -4.73 -0.15
CA LEU A 65 13.08 -5.32 1.17
C LEU A 65 11.63 -5.06 1.63
N ALA A 66 11.18 -3.81 1.60
CA ALA A 66 9.85 -3.44 2.08
C ALA A 66 8.74 -4.14 1.28
N THR A 67 8.84 -4.11 -0.05
CA THR A 67 7.85 -4.71 -0.95
C THR A 67 7.82 -6.23 -0.86
N ARG A 68 8.97 -6.91 -0.75
CA ARG A 68 9.03 -8.37 -0.58
C ARG A 68 8.52 -8.83 0.78
N ALA A 69 8.87 -8.12 1.85
CA ALA A 69 8.34 -8.40 3.18
C ALA A 69 6.83 -8.19 3.27
N TYR A 70 6.30 -7.22 2.52
CA TYR A 70 4.87 -6.98 2.40
C TYR A 70 4.16 -8.04 1.55
N PHE A 71 4.74 -8.43 0.41
CA PHE A 71 4.10 -9.41 -0.47
C PHE A 71 4.10 -10.82 0.12
N ASN A 72 5.28 -11.32 0.52
CA ASN A 72 5.42 -12.67 1.07
C ASN A 72 6.72 -12.82 1.88
N TYR A 73 6.66 -12.50 3.18
CA TYR A 73 7.83 -12.57 4.06
C TYR A 73 8.54 -13.94 4.03
N THR A 74 7.76 -15.03 4.08
CA THR A 74 8.31 -16.40 4.17
C THR A 74 9.06 -16.79 2.91
N GLU A 75 8.53 -16.45 1.72
CA GLU A 75 9.16 -16.72 0.44
C GLU A 75 10.49 -15.97 0.27
N PHE A 76 10.56 -14.73 0.77
CA PHE A 76 11.76 -13.89 0.71
C PHE A 76 12.51 -13.82 2.05
N SER A 77 12.48 -14.91 2.81
CA SER A 77 13.18 -15.04 4.10
C SER A 77 14.69 -14.79 3.97
N ASP A 78 15.29 -15.23 2.87
CA ASP A 78 16.70 -15.05 2.55
C ASP A 78 17.18 -13.58 2.57
N LEU A 79 16.32 -12.65 2.14
CA LEU A 79 16.56 -11.22 2.18
C LEU A 79 16.05 -10.61 3.49
N THR A 80 14.82 -10.94 3.89
CA THR A 80 14.15 -10.28 5.02
C THR A 80 14.83 -10.58 6.36
N GLU A 81 15.34 -11.80 6.55
CA GLU A 81 16.07 -12.20 7.77
C GLU A 81 17.40 -11.48 7.93
N ARG A 82 18.05 -11.05 6.83
CA ARG A 82 19.27 -10.23 6.90
C ARG A 82 19.03 -8.87 7.54
N PHE A 83 17.78 -8.40 7.55
CA PHE A 83 17.36 -7.16 8.17
C PHE A 83 16.64 -7.36 9.51
N ALA A 84 16.67 -8.58 10.07
CA ALA A 84 16.05 -8.88 11.36
C ALA A 84 16.64 -8.05 12.51
N SER A 85 17.95 -7.80 12.48
CA SER A 85 18.63 -6.91 13.44
C SER A 85 18.13 -5.47 13.41
N TYR A 86 17.46 -5.05 12.32
CA TYR A 86 16.87 -3.72 12.17
C TYR A 86 15.36 -3.69 12.50
N GLY A 87 14.81 -4.79 13.05
CA GLY A 87 13.42 -4.87 13.54
C GLY A 87 12.43 -5.56 12.60
N MET A 88 12.89 -6.06 11.44
CA MET A 88 12.07 -6.87 10.54
C MET A 88 11.80 -8.24 11.15
N SER A 89 10.54 -8.69 11.12
CA SER A 89 10.17 -10.04 11.56
C SER A 89 8.88 -10.47 10.89
N MET A 90 8.58 -11.77 10.95
CA MET A 90 7.32 -12.32 10.46
C MET A 90 6.08 -11.74 11.18
N HIS A 91 6.23 -11.23 12.40
CA HIS A 91 5.15 -10.56 13.15
C HIS A 91 4.82 -9.18 12.61
N ASN A 92 5.75 -8.54 11.89
CA ASN A 92 5.59 -7.22 11.28
C ASN A 92 5.41 -7.31 9.75
N ARG A 93 5.02 -8.49 9.24
CA ARG A 93 4.66 -8.66 7.83
C ARG A 93 3.51 -7.71 7.49
N HIS A 94 3.45 -7.23 6.26
CA HIS A 94 2.48 -6.19 5.88
C HIS A 94 2.57 -4.85 6.67
N ASN A 95 3.73 -4.52 7.25
CA ASN A 95 3.96 -3.25 7.93
C ASN A 95 5.05 -2.41 7.24
N PHE A 96 4.63 -1.51 6.33
CA PHE A 96 5.54 -0.60 5.63
C PHE A 96 6.24 0.39 6.56
N THR A 97 5.65 0.72 7.71
CA THR A 97 6.27 1.62 8.69
C THR A 97 7.48 0.98 9.37
N VAL A 98 7.39 -0.31 9.73
CA VAL A 98 8.55 -1.06 10.25
C VAL A 98 9.63 -1.20 9.19
N ALA A 99 9.24 -1.53 7.95
CA ALA A 99 10.20 -1.65 6.83
C ALA A 99 10.92 -0.32 6.54
N ARG A 100 10.20 0.81 6.58
CA ARG A 100 10.76 2.15 6.44
C ARG A 100 11.77 2.48 7.55
N ARG A 101 11.49 2.09 8.80
CA ARG A 101 12.43 2.28 9.92
C ARG A 101 13.72 1.46 9.71
N ALA A 102 13.58 0.22 9.26
CA ALA A 102 14.73 -0.63 8.92
C ALA A 102 15.54 -0.01 7.76
N ALA A 103 14.86 0.50 6.74
CA ALA A 103 15.48 1.19 5.61
C ALA A 103 16.28 2.43 6.03
N LEU A 104 15.71 3.30 6.86
CA LEU A 104 16.41 4.49 7.36
C LEU A 104 17.66 4.10 8.16
N THR A 105 17.57 3.03 8.96
CA THR A 105 18.72 2.51 9.70
C THR A 105 19.81 2.01 8.74
N PHE A 106 19.44 1.26 7.70
CA PHE A 106 20.37 0.81 6.66
C PHE A 106 21.03 1.98 5.91
N LEU A 107 20.27 3.03 5.57
CA LEU A 107 20.80 4.22 4.89
C LEU A 107 21.80 4.99 5.76
N GLU A 108 21.66 4.98 7.08
CA GLU A 108 22.69 5.54 7.97
C GLU A 108 23.98 4.72 7.97
N TYR A 109 23.90 3.39 7.89
CA TYR A 109 25.09 2.55 7.71
C TYR A 109 25.74 2.81 6.35
N TRP A 110 24.95 2.86 5.28
CA TRP A 110 25.43 3.25 3.95
C TRP A 110 26.15 4.60 3.96
N ARG A 111 25.55 5.61 4.62
CA ARG A 111 26.13 6.95 4.74
C ARG A 111 27.50 6.94 5.43
N ARG A 112 27.68 6.12 6.47
CA ARG A 112 28.98 5.97 7.12
C ARG A 112 30.00 5.30 6.20
N SER A 113 29.61 4.20 5.57
CA SER A 113 30.47 3.43 4.67
C SER A 113 30.95 4.26 3.46
N ILE A 114 30.08 5.08 2.86
CA ILE A 114 30.45 5.89 1.70
C ILE A 114 31.39 7.04 2.09
N VAL A 115 31.20 7.66 3.26
CA VAL A 115 32.10 8.70 3.79
C VAL A 115 33.49 8.11 4.04
N GLU A 116 33.57 6.91 4.60
CA GLU A 116 34.84 6.22 4.80
C GLU A 116 35.51 5.85 3.47
N ALA A 117 34.76 5.28 2.53
CA ALA A 117 35.28 4.87 1.22
C ALA A 117 35.84 6.04 0.39
N TYR A 118 35.21 7.21 0.48
CA TYR A 118 35.63 8.43 -0.25
C TYR A 118 36.26 9.50 0.67
N GLY A 119 36.74 9.10 1.86
CA GLY A 119 37.29 10.01 2.85
C GLY A 119 38.47 10.84 2.34
N ALA A 120 39.29 10.27 1.44
CA ALA A 120 40.41 10.97 0.80
C ALA A 120 39.98 12.19 -0.04
N TYR A 121 38.73 12.21 -0.53
CA TYR A 121 38.17 13.32 -1.29
C TYR A 121 37.41 14.33 -0.41
N GLY A 122 37.39 14.11 0.91
CA GLY A 122 36.63 14.93 1.85
C GLY A 122 35.12 14.85 1.59
N LEU A 123 34.62 13.66 1.24
CA LEU A 123 33.19 13.46 0.98
C LEU A 123 32.37 13.74 2.25
N GLN A 124 31.43 14.66 2.12
CA GLN A 124 30.35 14.84 3.07
C GLN A 124 29.04 14.53 2.34
N VAL A 125 28.26 13.62 2.91
CA VAL A 125 26.97 13.21 2.35
C VAL A 125 25.87 13.33 3.39
N SER A 126 24.73 13.84 2.94
CA SER A 126 23.46 13.82 3.67
C SER A 126 22.32 13.61 2.68
N TYR A 127 21.14 13.27 3.17
CA TYR A 127 19.95 13.19 2.34
C TYR A 127 18.77 13.80 3.07
N GLU A 128 17.83 14.35 2.31
CA GLU A 128 16.59 14.93 2.80
C GLU A 128 15.40 14.09 2.34
N LEU A 129 14.49 13.81 3.26
CA LEU A 129 13.23 13.15 2.97
C LEU A 129 12.24 14.21 2.50
N LEU A 130 11.96 14.22 1.20
CA LEU A 130 11.02 15.13 0.59
C LEU A 130 9.76 14.38 0.12
N GLN A 131 8.78 15.15 -0.35
CA GLN A 131 7.56 14.62 -0.95
C GLN A 131 7.65 14.71 -2.47
N LEU A 132 7.20 13.66 -3.17
CA LEU A 132 7.07 13.61 -4.62
C LEU A 132 5.65 13.17 -4.99
N ASP A 133 4.98 13.95 -5.84
CA ASP A 133 3.63 13.66 -6.32
C ASP A 133 3.63 12.57 -7.41
N LEU A 134 2.80 11.56 -7.16
CA LEU A 134 2.63 10.38 -8.01
C LEU A 134 1.30 10.42 -8.77
N SER A 135 0.54 11.52 -8.70
CA SER A 135 -0.77 11.65 -9.32
C SER A 135 -0.74 11.41 -10.83
N ARG A 136 0.29 11.90 -11.50
CA ARG A 136 0.53 11.67 -12.94
C ARG A 136 0.88 10.21 -13.26
N GLU A 137 1.57 9.53 -12.35
CA GLU A 137 2.02 8.15 -12.55
C GLU A 137 0.89 7.14 -12.31
N LEU A 138 0.11 7.36 -11.24
CA LEU A 138 -0.94 6.46 -10.76
C LEU A 138 -2.36 6.83 -11.22
N GLY A 139 -2.55 8.01 -11.82
CA GLY A 139 -3.86 8.51 -12.26
C GLY A 139 -4.81 8.91 -11.13
N ARG A 140 -4.29 9.06 -9.90
CA ARG A 140 -5.05 9.42 -8.70
C ARG A 140 -4.14 10.10 -7.68
N GLN A 141 -4.71 10.97 -6.83
CA GLN A 141 -3.94 11.72 -5.84
C GLN A 141 -3.18 10.83 -4.87
N ARG A 142 -1.85 10.76 -5.04
CA ARG A 142 -0.93 9.99 -4.21
C ARG A 142 0.43 10.66 -4.22
N ALA A 143 1.22 10.47 -3.17
CA ALA A 143 2.56 11.02 -3.09
C ALA A 143 3.46 10.10 -2.28
N VAL A 144 4.71 9.96 -2.67
CA VAL A 144 5.71 9.32 -1.80
C VAL A 144 6.22 10.37 -0.82
N TYR A 145 6.26 9.99 0.45
CA TYR A 145 6.78 10.78 1.56
C TYR A 145 7.39 9.85 2.60
N ASN A 146 8.19 10.39 3.52
CA ASN A 146 8.91 9.62 4.54
C ASN A 146 9.71 8.47 3.90
N LEU A 147 10.56 8.77 2.91
CA LEU A 147 11.42 7.84 2.17
C LEU A 147 10.72 6.93 1.14
N MET A 148 9.66 6.20 1.52
CA MET A 148 9.04 5.19 0.64
C MET A 148 7.55 4.98 0.88
N LYS A 149 6.85 4.57 -0.18
CA LYS A 149 5.41 4.26 -0.21
C LYS A 149 5.10 3.14 -1.20
N GLY A 150 4.06 2.36 -0.89
CA GLY A 150 3.46 1.41 -1.82
C GLY A 150 1.97 1.66 -1.96
N TYR A 151 1.47 1.52 -3.19
CA TYR A 151 0.07 1.72 -3.58
C TYR A 151 -0.38 0.53 -4.42
N TRP A 152 -0.94 -0.50 -3.79
CA TRP A 152 -1.22 -1.80 -4.42
C TRP A 152 -2.71 -2.09 -4.57
N TYR A 153 -3.03 -3.24 -5.17
CA TYR A 153 -4.37 -3.82 -5.22
C TYR A 153 -5.39 -3.05 -6.06
N LEU A 154 -4.94 -2.09 -6.86
CA LEU A 154 -5.74 -1.42 -7.89
C LEU A 154 -5.22 -1.75 -9.29
N PRO A 155 -6.00 -1.50 -10.36
CA PRO A 155 -5.55 -1.74 -11.73
C PRO A 155 -4.27 -0.98 -12.09
N ILE A 156 -4.03 0.17 -11.46
CA ILE A 156 -2.77 0.90 -11.53
C ILE A 156 -2.16 0.88 -10.13
N SER A 157 -1.05 0.17 -9.95
CA SER A 157 -0.38 -0.01 -8.66
C SER A 157 1.12 0.27 -8.80
N GLY A 158 1.79 0.59 -7.69
CA GLY A 158 3.24 0.81 -7.71
C GLY A 158 3.90 0.91 -6.35
N SER A 159 5.22 0.85 -6.37
CA SER A 159 6.11 0.89 -5.22
C SER A 159 7.18 1.94 -5.46
N TYR A 160 7.39 2.85 -4.52
CA TYR A 160 8.15 4.08 -4.74
C TYR A 160 9.04 4.43 -3.54
N ALA A 161 10.23 4.94 -3.81
CA ALA A 161 11.12 5.57 -2.86
C ALA A 161 11.71 6.85 -3.43
N TYR A 162 11.84 7.88 -2.59
CA TYR A 162 12.33 9.19 -2.99
C TYR A 162 13.07 9.88 -1.85
N ALA A 163 14.24 10.43 -2.18
CA ALA A 163 15.01 11.28 -1.30
C ALA A 163 15.88 12.23 -2.13
N LYS A 164 16.21 13.40 -1.56
CA LYS A 164 17.13 14.35 -2.17
C LYS A 164 18.52 14.18 -1.56
N LEU A 165 19.47 13.74 -2.36
CA LEU A 165 20.86 13.53 -1.96
C LEU A 165 21.62 14.86 -1.99
N LYS A 166 22.43 15.12 -0.96
CA LYS A 166 23.32 16.29 -0.86
C LYS A 166 24.76 15.86 -0.67
N LEU A 167 25.66 16.38 -1.50
CA LEU A 167 27.08 15.99 -1.53
C LEU A 167 28.00 17.22 -1.52
N ASN A 168 29.06 17.14 -0.73
CA ASN A 168 30.23 18.02 -0.82
C ASN A 168 31.50 17.18 -0.94
N LEU A 169 32.48 17.66 -1.70
CA LEU A 169 33.84 17.10 -1.80
C LEU A 169 34.83 18.19 -1.39
N THR A 170 35.06 18.31 -0.08
CA THR A 170 35.75 19.47 0.50
C THR A 170 37.23 19.54 0.09
N ALA A 171 37.91 18.38 -0.01
CA ALA A 171 39.30 18.31 -0.48
C ALA A 171 39.42 18.71 -1.96
N LEU A 172 38.34 18.58 -2.73
CA LEU A 172 38.27 18.95 -4.14
C LEU A 172 37.71 20.36 -4.38
N GLY A 173 37.19 21.03 -3.34
CA GLY A 173 36.62 22.38 -3.43
C GLY A 173 35.23 22.42 -4.09
N PHE A 174 34.49 21.31 -4.07
CA PHE A 174 33.17 21.18 -4.68
C PHE A 174 32.09 21.06 -3.59
N TYR A 175 31.05 21.89 -3.67
CA TYR A 175 30.06 22.06 -2.59
C TYR A 175 28.65 22.19 -3.14
N ASN A 176 27.66 21.88 -2.30
CA ASN A 176 26.22 22.08 -2.51
C ASN A 176 25.67 21.35 -3.74
N TRP A 177 26.20 20.16 -4.04
CA TRP A 177 25.57 19.31 -5.04
C TRP A 177 24.30 18.70 -4.47
N GLU A 178 23.21 18.84 -5.20
CA GLU A 178 21.92 18.25 -4.85
C GLU A 178 21.42 17.40 -6.02
N SER A 179 20.85 16.25 -5.70
CA SER A 179 20.30 15.32 -6.70
C SER A 179 19.02 14.70 -6.18
N ASP A 180 17.95 14.83 -6.95
CA ASP A 180 16.69 14.12 -6.71
C ASP A 180 16.86 12.65 -7.10
N VAL A 181 16.73 11.75 -6.12
CA VAL A 181 16.91 10.31 -6.35
C VAL A 181 15.59 9.60 -6.12
N PHE A 182 15.00 9.20 -7.24
CA PHE A 182 13.76 8.43 -7.30
C PHE A 182 14.04 7.00 -7.73
N VAL A 183 13.36 6.07 -7.06
CA VAL A 183 13.28 4.67 -7.43
C VAL A 183 11.82 4.26 -7.43
N GLY A 184 11.35 3.68 -8.53
CA GLY A 184 9.95 3.30 -8.67
C GLY A 184 9.74 2.08 -9.54
N LEU A 185 8.65 1.37 -9.28
CA LEU A 185 8.08 0.35 -10.15
C LEU A 185 6.56 0.55 -10.17
N THR A 186 5.97 0.61 -11.36
CA THR A 186 4.53 0.77 -11.58
C THR A 186 4.04 -0.36 -12.47
N LEU A 187 2.93 -0.98 -12.08
CA LEU A 187 2.19 -1.98 -12.85
C LEU A 187 0.81 -1.43 -13.18
N VAL A 188 0.46 -1.46 -14.46
CA VAL A 188 -0.90 -1.23 -14.96
C VAL A 188 -1.43 -2.54 -15.52
N VAL A 189 -2.60 -2.97 -15.07
CA VAL A 189 -3.29 -4.17 -15.56
C VAL A 189 -4.59 -3.74 -16.22
N ASN A 190 -4.79 -4.14 -17.47
CA ASN A 190 -6.06 -3.91 -18.14
C ASN A 190 -7.15 -4.79 -17.51
N ARG A 191 -8.28 -4.17 -17.12
CA ARG A 191 -9.38 -4.87 -16.45
C ARG A 191 -9.98 -5.95 -17.34
N ALA A 192 -10.25 -5.60 -18.61
CA ALA A 192 -10.76 -6.50 -19.62
C ALA A 192 -9.61 -7.32 -20.23
N PRO A 193 -9.76 -8.64 -20.39
CA PRO A 193 -8.79 -9.45 -21.10
C PRO A 193 -8.76 -9.07 -22.59
N VAL A 194 -7.63 -9.34 -23.23
CA VAL A 194 -7.47 -9.20 -24.69
C VAL A 194 -8.25 -10.30 -25.40
N SER A 195 -8.20 -11.53 -24.87
CA SER A 195 -8.96 -12.67 -25.40
C SER A 195 -9.17 -13.73 -24.33
N VAL A 196 -10.24 -14.52 -24.51
CA VAL A 196 -10.56 -15.69 -23.66
C VAL A 196 -10.94 -16.83 -24.60
N THR A 197 -10.26 -17.96 -24.47
CA THR A 197 -10.62 -19.20 -25.15
C THR A 197 -11.21 -20.20 -24.15
N SER A 198 -11.55 -21.41 -24.59
CA SER A 198 -11.99 -22.48 -23.68
C SER A 198 -10.92 -22.92 -22.68
N THR A 199 -9.64 -22.66 -22.96
CA THR A 199 -8.50 -23.14 -22.16
C THR A 199 -7.62 -22.04 -21.60
N ASN A 200 -7.52 -20.91 -22.29
CA ASN A 200 -6.57 -19.85 -21.96
C ASN A 200 -7.27 -18.49 -21.80
N THR A 201 -6.61 -17.60 -21.08
CA THR A 201 -6.94 -16.17 -21.06
C THR A 201 -5.69 -15.37 -21.37
N THR A 202 -5.84 -14.34 -22.19
CA THR A 202 -4.78 -13.39 -22.52
C THR A 202 -5.13 -12.02 -21.94
N ILE A 203 -4.22 -11.46 -21.15
CA ILE A 203 -4.32 -10.12 -20.57
C ILE A 203 -3.20 -9.22 -21.08
N GLN A 204 -3.39 -7.92 -20.93
CA GLN A 204 -2.35 -6.94 -21.23
C GLN A 204 -1.98 -6.17 -19.96
N ILE A 205 -0.68 -5.98 -19.77
CA ILE A 205 -0.12 -5.16 -18.69
C ILE A 205 0.84 -4.12 -19.26
N SER A 206 1.05 -3.05 -18.50
CA SER A 206 2.10 -2.04 -18.77
C SER A 206 2.96 -1.89 -17.52
N VAL A 207 4.27 -1.93 -17.70
CA VAL A 207 5.26 -1.82 -16.62
C VAL A 207 6.13 -0.61 -16.87
N ARG A 208 6.23 0.24 -15.85
CA ARG A 208 7.11 1.41 -15.83
C ARG A 208 8.04 1.34 -14.63
N PHE A 209 9.25 1.86 -14.78
CA PHE A 209 10.24 1.91 -13.72
C PHE A 209 10.92 3.27 -13.69
N ASP A 210 11.34 3.68 -12.50
CA ASP A 210 11.96 4.99 -12.25
C ASP A 210 11.22 6.10 -12.97
N GLY A 211 11.91 7.11 -13.49
CA GLY A 211 11.35 8.25 -14.19
C GLY A 211 12.18 9.50 -13.93
N ASP A 212 12.04 10.47 -14.82
CA ASP A 212 12.61 11.80 -14.62
C ASP A 212 11.70 12.59 -13.66
N VAL A 213 12.29 13.12 -12.60
CA VAL A 213 11.59 13.98 -11.65
C VAL A 213 11.45 15.38 -12.25
N ASP A 214 10.20 15.82 -12.43
CA ASP A 214 9.85 17.15 -12.90
C ASP A 214 9.73 18.11 -11.71
N THR A 215 10.78 18.90 -11.52
CA THR A 215 10.90 19.92 -10.47
C THR A 215 10.23 21.25 -10.83
N GLY A 216 9.61 21.37 -12.01
CA GLY A 216 8.83 22.56 -12.41
C GLY A 216 7.49 22.69 -11.68
N THR A 217 7.13 21.69 -10.87
CA THR A 217 5.93 21.63 -10.05
C THR A 217 6.29 21.51 -8.57
N TYR A 218 5.44 22.02 -7.67
CA TYR A 218 5.61 21.84 -6.23
C TYR A 218 4.33 21.27 -5.60
N PRO A 219 4.37 20.07 -5.00
CA PRO A 219 5.50 19.14 -4.96
C PRO A 219 5.95 18.68 -6.37
N PRO A 220 7.23 18.28 -6.57
CA PRO A 220 7.70 17.74 -7.84
C PRO A 220 6.87 16.53 -8.28
N THR A 221 6.81 16.26 -9.58
CA THR A 221 6.06 15.12 -10.14
C THR A 221 6.97 14.16 -10.89
N VAL A 222 6.50 12.96 -11.17
CA VAL A 222 7.26 11.97 -11.95
C VAL A 222 6.35 11.22 -12.91
N ARG A 223 6.93 10.77 -14.03
CA ARG A 223 6.34 9.72 -14.86
C ARG A 223 7.41 8.70 -15.22
N GLY A 224 7.10 7.44 -14.99
CA GLY A 224 8.10 6.39 -15.16
C GLY A 224 8.41 6.02 -16.59
N HIS A 225 9.64 5.53 -16.78
CA HIS A 225 10.09 5.06 -18.07
C HIS A 225 9.53 3.67 -18.35
N PRO A 226 9.23 3.33 -19.62
CA PRO A 226 8.91 1.98 -20.03
C PRO A 226 9.94 0.94 -19.55
N TYR A 227 9.49 -0.12 -18.87
CA TYR A 227 10.36 -1.23 -18.47
C TYR A 227 10.27 -2.38 -19.47
N GLY A 228 11.34 -2.59 -20.25
CA GLY A 228 11.40 -3.63 -21.29
C GLY A 228 11.98 -4.97 -20.84
N ASN A 229 12.53 -5.07 -19.63
CA ASN A 229 13.34 -6.22 -19.19
C ASN A 229 12.59 -7.20 -18.26
N LEU A 230 11.25 -7.18 -18.22
CA LEU A 230 10.46 -8.05 -17.35
C LEU A 230 10.75 -9.54 -17.58
N ILE A 231 10.85 -9.97 -18.84
CA ILE A 231 11.08 -11.37 -19.20
C ILE A 231 12.53 -11.79 -18.94
N ALA A 232 13.49 -10.89 -19.21
CA ALA A 232 14.92 -11.21 -19.16
C ALA A 232 15.51 -11.14 -17.76
N ARG A 233 14.99 -10.26 -16.89
CA ARG A 233 15.59 -9.96 -15.58
C ARG A 233 14.59 -9.80 -14.44
N GLY A 234 13.30 -9.74 -14.75
CA GLY A 234 12.23 -9.71 -13.76
C GLY A 234 11.46 -11.02 -13.74
N TRP A 235 10.26 -10.96 -13.18
CA TRP A 235 9.29 -12.04 -13.29
C TRP A 235 7.86 -11.50 -13.19
N VAL A 236 6.90 -12.30 -13.65
CA VAL A 236 5.47 -12.02 -13.51
C VAL A 236 4.74 -13.26 -13.01
N ARG A 237 3.76 -13.05 -12.14
CA ARG A 237 2.82 -14.06 -11.66
C ARG A 237 1.40 -13.56 -11.88
N VAL A 238 0.52 -14.46 -12.30
CA VAL A 238 -0.90 -14.19 -12.43
C VAL A 238 -1.63 -15.16 -11.50
N TYR A 239 -2.49 -14.64 -10.63
CA TYR A 239 -3.33 -15.43 -9.75
C TYR A 239 -4.78 -15.31 -10.20
N TYR A 240 -5.48 -16.44 -10.19
CA TYR A 240 -6.91 -16.53 -10.51
C TYR A 240 -7.69 -17.14 -9.34
N PRO A 241 -8.96 -16.77 -9.15
CA PRO A 241 -9.76 -17.27 -8.04
C PRO A 241 -10.20 -18.71 -8.29
N GLU A 242 -10.05 -19.56 -7.28
CA GLU A 242 -10.49 -20.95 -7.31
C GLU A 242 -12.01 -21.05 -7.25
N LYS A 243 -12.58 -22.01 -7.99
CA LYS A 243 -13.99 -22.38 -7.95
C LYS A 243 -14.20 -23.79 -7.41
N ASP A 244 -15.31 -23.98 -6.70
CA ASP A 244 -15.81 -25.29 -6.29
C ASP A 244 -16.45 -26.04 -7.49
N SER A 245 -16.85 -27.30 -7.26
CA SER A 245 -17.50 -28.14 -8.28
C SER A 245 -18.84 -27.58 -8.77
N ALA A 246 -19.46 -26.65 -8.04
CA ALA A 246 -20.67 -25.94 -8.43
C ALA A 246 -20.37 -24.62 -9.17
N GLY A 247 -19.10 -24.32 -9.45
CA GLY A 247 -18.68 -23.12 -10.17
C GLY A 247 -18.67 -21.83 -9.32
N ARG A 248 -18.77 -21.93 -7.99
CA ARG A 248 -18.72 -20.79 -7.07
C ARG A 248 -17.31 -20.56 -6.56
N TYR A 249 -16.95 -19.30 -6.33
CA TYR A 249 -15.64 -18.97 -5.80
C TYR A 249 -15.46 -19.48 -4.36
N THR A 250 -14.32 -20.10 -4.08
CA THR A 250 -14.02 -20.69 -2.76
C THR A 250 -13.45 -19.69 -1.76
N GLY A 251 -13.02 -18.51 -2.23
CA GLY A 251 -12.24 -17.55 -1.44
C GLY A 251 -10.73 -17.68 -1.68
N ALA A 252 -10.25 -18.76 -2.28
CA ALA A 252 -8.83 -18.99 -2.50
C ALA A 252 -8.35 -18.50 -3.87
N TRP A 253 -7.07 -18.16 -3.96
CA TRP A 253 -6.40 -17.83 -5.21
C TRP A 253 -5.37 -18.89 -5.57
N LYS A 254 -5.26 -19.19 -6.87
CA LYS A 254 -4.28 -20.12 -7.42
C LYS A 254 -3.36 -19.41 -8.40
N LEU A 255 -2.09 -19.82 -8.40
CA LEU A 255 -1.13 -19.36 -9.39
C LEU A 255 -1.48 -19.98 -10.75
N ALA A 256 -1.68 -19.14 -11.76
CA ALA A 256 -1.90 -19.55 -13.13
C ALA A 256 -0.61 -20.08 -13.76
N ARG A 257 -0.74 -21.02 -14.68
CA ARG A 257 0.38 -21.46 -15.51
C ARG A 257 0.48 -20.54 -16.73
N ILE A 258 1.51 -19.70 -16.73
CA ILE A 258 1.81 -18.83 -17.86
C ILE A 258 2.29 -19.68 -19.04
N ARG A 259 1.64 -19.49 -20.19
CA ARG A 259 1.98 -20.16 -21.46
C ARG A 259 2.89 -19.31 -22.32
N ASP A 260 2.62 -18.01 -22.36
CA ASP A 260 3.38 -17.06 -23.14
C ASP A 260 3.40 -15.68 -22.48
N VAL A 261 4.54 -14.98 -22.61
CA VAL A 261 4.68 -13.56 -22.28
C VAL A 261 5.35 -12.88 -23.47
N SER A 262 4.58 -12.06 -24.18
CA SER A 262 5.01 -11.34 -25.37
C SER A 262 5.25 -9.86 -25.04
N TYR A 263 6.44 -9.35 -25.35
CA TYR A 263 6.75 -7.91 -25.21
C TYR A 263 6.23 -7.14 -26.44
N LEU A 264 5.33 -6.18 -26.19
CA LEU A 264 4.66 -5.38 -27.23
C LEU A 264 5.35 -4.03 -27.48
N GLY A 265 6.47 -3.76 -26.80
CA GLY A 265 7.16 -2.47 -26.85
C GLY A 265 6.62 -1.47 -25.83
N MET A 266 7.43 -0.45 -25.53
CA MET A 266 7.08 0.64 -24.61
C MET A 266 6.58 0.16 -23.24
N GLY A 267 7.19 -0.91 -22.71
CA GLY A 267 6.85 -1.44 -21.39
C GLY A 267 5.54 -2.22 -21.36
N ASN A 268 4.90 -2.46 -22.51
CA ASN A 268 3.66 -3.22 -22.60
C ASN A 268 3.94 -4.70 -22.86
N TYR A 269 3.18 -5.57 -22.19
CA TYR A 269 3.27 -7.00 -22.32
C TYR A 269 1.89 -7.62 -22.50
N SER A 270 1.82 -8.67 -23.31
CA SER A 270 0.69 -9.58 -23.39
C SER A 270 1.05 -10.87 -22.64
N ILE A 271 0.17 -11.34 -21.76
CA ILE A 271 0.38 -12.56 -20.98
C ILE A 271 -0.76 -13.51 -21.26
N THR A 272 -0.43 -14.69 -21.79
CA THR A 272 -1.37 -15.79 -21.99
C THR A 272 -1.13 -16.86 -20.94
N PHE A 273 -2.18 -17.26 -20.23
CA PHE A 273 -2.10 -18.25 -19.15
C PHE A 273 -3.29 -19.21 -19.16
N GLU A 274 -3.12 -20.33 -18.45
CA GLU A 274 -4.17 -21.30 -18.16
C GLU A 274 -4.40 -21.42 -16.63
N PRO A 275 -5.64 -21.71 -16.19
CA PRO A 275 -6.84 -21.96 -16.99
C PRO A 275 -7.52 -20.67 -17.50
N ALA A 276 -8.48 -20.82 -18.41
CA ALA A 276 -9.38 -19.73 -18.80
C ALA A 276 -10.19 -19.25 -17.58
N VAL A 277 -10.29 -17.93 -17.42
CA VAL A 277 -11.04 -17.30 -16.33
C VAL A 277 -12.37 -16.73 -16.82
N GLU A 278 -13.38 -16.81 -15.96
CA GLU A 278 -14.70 -16.25 -16.26
C GLU A 278 -14.64 -14.72 -16.25
N ILE A 279 -15.32 -14.10 -17.22
CA ILE A 279 -15.45 -12.66 -17.32
C ILE A 279 -16.68 -12.20 -16.57
N LEU A 280 -16.47 -11.29 -15.64
CA LEU A 280 -17.50 -10.68 -14.83
C LEU A 280 -17.86 -9.31 -15.39
N THR A 281 -19.09 -8.88 -15.13
CA THR A 281 -19.54 -7.53 -15.45
C THR A 281 -19.68 -6.76 -14.15
N ASP A 282 -19.01 -5.62 -14.06
CA ASP A 282 -19.14 -4.69 -12.96
C ASP A 282 -20.57 -4.12 -12.95
N PRO A 283 -21.39 -4.40 -11.92
CA PRO A 283 -22.80 -4.03 -11.96
C PRO A 283 -23.02 -2.53 -11.74
N VAL A 284 -21.98 -1.76 -11.37
CA VAL A 284 -22.06 -0.30 -11.22
C VAL A 284 -21.68 0.39 -12.53
N THR A 285 -20.62 -0.06 -13.20
CA THR A 285 -20.09 0.60 -14.40
C THR A 285 -20.50 -0.07 -15.71
N GLY A 286 -20.99 -1.31 -15.67
CA GLY A 286 -21.24 -2.15 -16.84
C GLY A 286 -19.98 -2.67 -17.53
N GLN A 287 -18.78 -2.35 -17.03
CA GLN A 287 -17.52 -2.76 -17.64
C GLN A 287 -17.22 -4.23 -17.36
N GLN A 288 -16.70 -4.93 -18.37
CA GLN A 288 -16.24 -6.29 -18.22
C GLN A 288 -14.83 -6.35 -17.61
N TYR A 289 -14.59 -7.35 -16.77
CA TYR A 289 -13.27 -7.62 -16.21
C TYR A 289 -13.05 -9.11 -15.93
N ALA A 290 -11.79 -9.55 -16.00
CA ALA A 290 -11.39 -10.87 -15.52
C ALA A 290 -10.88 -10.73 -14.08
N PRO A 291 -11.41 -11.43 -13.06
CA PRO A 291 -10.96 -11.28 -11.67
C PRO A 291 -9.57 -11.90 -11.48
N LEU A 292 -8.53 -11.07 -11.47
CA LEU A 292 -7.14 -11.50 -11.48
C LEU A 292 -6.30 -10.62 -10.56
N MET A 293 -5.29 -11.22 -9.94
CA MET A 293 -4.18 -10.48 -9.34
C MET A 293 -2.93 -10.70 -10.19
N VAL A 294 -2.21 -9.64 -10.48
CA VAL A 294 -0.95 -9.70 -11.22
C VAL A 294 0.15 -9.13 -10.35
N VAL A 295 1.21 -9.90 -10.19
CA VAL A 295 2.38 -9.52 -9.39
C VAL A 295 3.59 -9.51 -10.31
N ILE A 296 4.38 -8.45 -10.23
CA ILE A 296 5.64 -8.36 -10.95
C ILE A 296 6.79 -8.09 -10.00
N SER A 297 7.99 -8.48 -10.41
CA SER A 297 9.25 -7.98 -9.86
C SER A 297 10.17 -7.53 -10.97
N ASP A 298 10.91 -6.46 -10.72
CA ASP A 298 12.00 -6.03 -11.59
C ASP A 298 13.34 -6.67 -11.21
N GLU A 299 14.40 -6.30 -11.94
CA GLU A 299 15.78 -6.77 -11.75
C GLU A 299 16.42 -6.35 -10.41
N ARG A 300 15.85 -5.35 -9.73
CA ARG A 300 16.30 -4.85 -8.43
C ARG A 300 15.61 -5.57 -7.29
N GLY A 301 14.57 -6.35 -7.60
CA GLY A 301 13.78 -7.09 -6.65
C GLY A 301 12.60 -6.33 -6.06
N ILE A 302 12.26 -5.16 -6.62
CA ILE A 302 11.09 -4.39 -6.19
C ILE A 302 9.85 -5.11 -6.69
N VAL A 303 8.89 -5.35 -5.80
CA VAL A 303 7.64 -6.04 -6.11
C VAL A 303 6.48 -5.03 -6.20
N VAL A 304 5.52 -5.31 -7.07
CA VAL A 304 4.23 -4.61 -7.15
C VAL A 304 3.12 -5.64 -7.40
N GLU A 305 2.03 -5.51 -6.64
CA GLU A 305 0.80 -6.28 -6.84
C GLU A 305 -0.35 -5.38 -7.28
N ALA A 306 -1.04 -5.78 -8.36
CA ALA A 306 -2.20 -5.11 -8.91
C ALA A 306 -3.38 -6.08 -9.04
N SER A 307 -4.60 -5.53 -8.97
CA SER A 307 -5.85 -6.27 -9.18
C SER A 307 -6.62 -5.65 -10.34
N THR A 308 -7.33 -6.46 -11.13
CA THR A 308 -8.18 -6.00 -12.24
C THR A 308 -9.50 -5.36 -11.80
N TYR A 309 -9.80 -5.39 -10.51
CA TYR A 309 -10.98 -4.79 -9.89
C TYR A 309 -10.58 -4.21 -8.52
N ASN A 310 -11.37 -3.27 -8.03
CA ASN A 310 -11.04 -2.44 -6.86
C ASN A 310 -12.14 -2.39 -5.79
N TYR A 311 -13.25 -3.10 -6.01
CA TYR A 311 -14.33 -3.26 -5.04
C TYR A 311 -15.18 -4.49 -5.37
N LEU A 312 -16.00 -4.90 -4.41
CA LEU A 312 -17.06 -5.89 -4.54
C LEU A 312 -18.38 -5.22 -4.20
N VAL A 313 -19.44 -5.53 -4.94
CA VAL A 313 -20.76 -4.91 -4.72
C VAL A 313 -21.87 -5.94 -4.81
N PHE A 314 -22.80 -5.87 -3.86
CA PHE A 314 -23.98 -6.73 -3.80
C PHE A 314 -25.11 -5.99 -3.09
N ALA A 315 -26.31 -6.56 -3.12
CA ALA A 315 -27.47 -6.03 -2.42
C ALA A 315 -27.95 -7.00 -1.35
N ILE A 316 -28.31 -6.47 -0.17
CA ILE A 316 -29.02 -7.18 0.87
C ILE A 316 -30.51 -6.92 0.71
N GLU A 317 -31.28 -7.99 0.55
CA GLU A 317 -32.74 -7.93 0.41
C GLU A 317 -33.43 -8.15 1.76
N ARG A 318 -34.27 -7.18 2.16
CA ARG A 318 -35.09 -7.28 3.37
C ARG A 318 -36.31 -8.15 3.09
N ARG A 319 -36.34 -9.32 3.73
CA ARG A 319 -37.48 -10.27 3.65
C ARG A 319 -38.36 -10.29 4.89
N THR A 320 -38.08 -9.43 5.87
CA THR A 320 -38.95 -9.28 7.03
C THR A 320 -40.32 -8.76 6.60
N PRO A 321 -41.43 -9.42 7.00
CA PRO A 321 -42.77 -9.02 6.60
C PRO A 321 -43.10 -7.59 7.06
N ASP A 322 -43.80 -6.85 6.19
CA ASP A 322 -44.40 -5.56 6.56
C ASP A 322 -45.74 -5.74 7.27
N THR A 323 -46.33 -6.93 7.15
CA THR A 323 -47.62 -7.26 7.71
C THR A 323 -47.54 -8.60 8.42
N LEU A 324 -47.89 -8.63 9.70
CA LEU A 324 -48.01 -9.84 10.49
C LEU A 324 -49.49 -10.24 10.55
N ILE A 325 -49.79 -11.49 10.21
CA ILE A 325 -51.13 -12.08 10.38
C ILE A 325 -51.05 -13.02 11.58
N TYR A 326 -51.91 -12.83 12.57
CA TYR A 326 -52.01 -13.68 13.75
C TYR A 326 -53.47 -13.94 14.12
N TYR A 327 -53.73 -14.92 14.98
CA TYR A 327 -55.06 -15.18 15.53
C TYR A 327 -55.07 -14.71 16.99
N ASP A 328 -56.09 -13.94 17.37
CA ASP A 328 -56.26 -13.53 18.77
C ASP A 328 -56.72 -14.71 19.65
N SER A 329 -56.85 -14.48 20.96
CA SER A 329 -57.31 -15.49 21.92
C SER A 329 -58.74 -15.99 21.66
N ALA A 330 -59.51 -15.28 20.84
CA ALA A 330 -60.85 -15.68 20.40
C ALA A 330 -60.84 -16.38 19.03
N GLY A 331 -59.67 -16.60 18.43
CA GLY A 331 -59.52 -17.27 17.15
C GLY A 331 -59.81 -16.39 15.93
N ASN A 332 -59.95 -15.07 16.09
CA ASN A 332 -60.16 -14.17 14.96
C ASN A 332 -58.84 -13.80 14.30
N ARG A 333 -58.82 -13.78 12.96
CA ARG A 333 -57.66 -13.36 12.18
C ARG A 333 -57.44 -11.86 12.33
N GLN A 334 -56.35 -11.49 12.96
CA GLN A 334 -55.86 -10.12 13.09
C GLN A 334 -54.71 -9.86 12.12
N THR A 335 -54.54 -8.59 11.74
CA THR A 335 -53.49 -8.13 10.84
C THR A 335 -52.83 -6.90 11.45
N LEU A 336 -51.52 -6.97 11.66
CA LEU A 336 -50.71 -5.88 12.20
C LEU A 336 -49.75 -5.39 11.11
N SER A 337 -49.90 -4.15 10.69
CA SER A 337 -48.96 -3.50 9.78
C SER A 337 -47.80 -2.88 10.55
N ARG A 338 -46.59 -3.08 10.04
CA ARG A 338 -45.37 -2.45 10.53
C ARG A 338 -45.46 -0.94 10.30
N PRO A 339 -45.02 -0.10 11.25
CA PRO A 339 -44.94 1.34 11.04
C PRO A 339 -44.05 1.67 9.83
N SER A 340 -44.33 2.78 9.14
CA SER A 340 -43.51 3.22 8.02
C SER A 340 -42.09 3.60 8.44
N ASP A 341 -41.95 4.13 9.66
CA ASP A 341 -40.67 4.39 10.32
C ASP A 341 -40.22 3.15 11.09
N ILE A 342 -39.11 2.59 10.63
CA ILE A 342 -38.40 1.46 11.24
C ILE A 342 -36.93 1.81 11.39
N SER A 343 -36.63 3.05 11.82
CA SER A 343 -35.27 3.57 12.02
C SER A 343 -34.36 2.70 12.89
N ASN A 344 -34.91 1.77 13.66
CA ASN A 344 -34.17 0.88 14.56
C ASN A 344 -33.94 -0.52 13.96
N GLU A 345 -34.42 -0.79 12.74
CA GLU A 345 -34.17 -2.04 12.03
C GLU A 345 -32.76 -2.02 11.43
N VAL A 346 -31.83 -2.58 12.19
CA VAL A 346 -30.41 -2.68 11.85
C VAL A 346 -29.98 -4.14 11.97
N TYR A 347 -29.36 -4.67 10.91
CA TYR A 347 -28.82 -6.01 10.86
C TYR A 347 -27.31 -5.95 10.98
N THR A 348 -26.74 -6.70 11.92
CA THR A 348 -25.30 -6.92 12.01
C THR A 348 -24.96 -8.16 11.21
N LEU A 349 -24.24 -7.98 10.10
CA LEU A 349 -23.87 -9.05 9.20
C LEU A 349 -22.44 -9.49 9.48
N GLU A 350 -22.20 -10.80 9.43
CA GLU A 350 -20.87 -11.39 9.51
C GLU A 350 -20.50 -11.96 8.14
N MET A 351 -19.34 -11.61 7.60
CA MET A 351 -18.87 -12.11 6.32
C MET A 351 -17.54 -12.83 6.46
N SER A 352 -17.48 -14.08 6.01
CA SER A 352 -16.25 -14.88 6.01
C SER A 352 -15.36 -14.59 4.79
N ALA A 353 -14.10 -15.03 4.84
CA ALA A 353 -13.13 -14.88 3.76
C ALA A 353 -13.59 -15.43 2.39
N ASN A 354 -14.45 -16.45 2.38
CA ASN A 354 -15.06 -16.98 1.15
C ASN A 354 -16.33 -16.22 0.70
N LEU A 355 -16.56 -15.02 1.25
CA LEU A 355 -17.70 -14.15 0.96
C LEU A 355 -19.07 -14.73 1.33
N SER A 356 -19.13 -15.77 2.16
CA SER A 356 -20.40 -16.19 2.75
C SER A 356 -20.85 -15.18 3.79
N LEU A 357 -22.12 -14.80 3.73
CA LEU A 357 -22.76 -13.88 4.67
C LEU A 357 -23.60 -14.62 5.69
N TYR A 358 -23.58 -14.12 6.91
CA TYR A 358 -24.28 -14.66 8.06
C TYR A 358 -24.99 -13.55 8.83
N TRP A 359 -26.07 -13.93 9.50
CA TRP A 359 -26.75 -13.08 10.49
C TRP A 359 -27.05 -13.94 11.71
N LEU A 360 -26.49 -13.58 12.87
CA LEU A 360 -26.60 -14.37 14.11
C LEU A 360 -26.10 -15.81 13.91
N GLY A 361 -24.99 -15.97 13.19
CA GLY A 361 -24.40 -17.27 12.84
C GLY A 361 -25.19 -18.09 11.81
N GLN A 362 -26.36 -17.62 11.36
CA GLN A 362 -27.15 -18.30 10.32
C GLN A 362 -26.68 -17.85 8.93
N LYS A 363 -26.28 -18.80 8.09
CA LYS A 363 -25.84 -18.51 6.73
C LYS A 363 -27.01 -17.97 5.89
N LEU A 364 -26.83 -16.80 5.30
CA LEU A 364 -27.83 -16.18 4.43
C LEU A 364 -27.88 -16.88 3.07
N ALA A 365 -29.09 -16.94 2.51
CA ALA A 365 -29.29 -17.40 1.14
C ALA A 365 -28.68 -16.40 0.16
N VAL A 366 -27.96 -16.91 -0.84
CA VAL A 366 -27.32 -16.12 -1.88
C VAL A 366 -28.02 -16.41 -3.20
N ASP A 367 -28.28 -15.36 -3.97
CA ASP A 367 -28.77 -15.51 -5.35
C ASP A 367 -27.76 -16.36 -6.15
N PRO A 368 -28.16 -17.50 -6.75
CA PRO A 368 -27.26 -18.34 -7.55
C PRO A 368 -26.59 -17.60 -8.71
N GLN A 369 -27.16 -16.49 -9.18
CA GLN A 369 -26.59 -15.66 -10.24
C GLN A 369 -25.55 -14.65 -9.73
N LEU A 370 -25.50 -14.40 -8.42
CA LEU A 370 -24.53 -13.48 -7.83
C LEU A 370 -23.13 -14.11 -7.83
N LYS A 371 -22.26 -13.61 -8.70
CA LYS A 371 -20.86 -14.02 -8.80
C LYS A 371 -19.96 -12.93 -8.25
N LEU A 372 -19.56 -13.05 -6.99
CA LEU A 372 -18.59 -12.16 -6.36
C LEU A 372 -17.20 -12.78 -6.40
N PRO A 373 -16.20 -12.14 -7.04
CA PRO A 373 -14.82 -12.61 -6.92
C PRO A 373 -14.35 -12.42 -5.47
N PRO A 374 -13.41 -13.25 -4.98
CA PRO A 374 -12.85 -13.10 -3.64
C PRO A 374 -12.10 -11.76 -3.49
N PHE A 375 -11.78 -11.35 -2.26
CA PHE A 375 -10.84 -10.24 -2.06
C PHE A 375 -9.47 -10.58 -2.65
N PRO A 376 -8.68 -9.60 -3.13
CA PRO A 376 -7.25 -9.84 -3.41
C PRO A 376 -6.52 -10.22 -2.11
N TYR A 377 -5.22 -10.55 -2.17
CA TYR A 377 -4.37 -10.75 -0.98
C TYR A 377 -4.08 -9.44 -0.25
N VAL A 378 -5.17 -8.84 0.25
CA VAL A 378 -5.21 -7.57 0.93
C VAL A 378 -5.27 -7.83 2.43
N PRO A 379 -4.35 -7.25 3.21
CA PRO A 379 -4.43 -7.22 4.66
C PRO A 379 -5.75 -6.62 5.15
N ILE A 380 -6.31 -7.21 6.20
CA ILE A 380 -7.60 -6.85 6.76
C ILE A 380 -7.67 -5.35 7.13
N LYS A 381 -6.56 -4.75 7.58
CA LYS A 381 -6.47 -3.31 7.91
C LYS A 381 -6.85 -2.38 6.76
N GLN A 382 -6.72 -2.81 5.51
CA GLN A 382 -7.02 -2.00 4.32
C GLN A 382 -8.50 -2.07 3.92
N VAL A 383 -9.25 -3.07 4.37
CA VAL A 383 -10.63 -3.33 3.92
C VAL A 383 -11.61 -2.35 4.56
N ARG A 384 -12.58 -1.87 3.80
CA ARG A 384 -13.66 -0.96 4.21
C ARG A 384 -14.99 -1.39 3.63
N VAL A 385 -16.08 -0.86 4.19
CA VAL A 385 -17.44 -1.16 3.74
C VAL A 385 -18.26 0.12 3.65
N ASN A 386 -18.95 0.27 2.54
CA ASN A 386 -19.96 1.30 2.34
C ASN A 386 -21.33 0.63 2.23
N VAL A 387 -22.35 1.27 2.80
CA VAL A 387 -23.74 0.82 2.73
C VAL A 387 -24.61 2.02 2.37
N THR A 388 -25.55 1.81 1.45
CA THR A 388 -26.53 2.84 1.08
C THR A 388 -27.40 3.24 2.27
N LEU A 389 -27.86 4.50 2.29
CA LEU A 389 -28.77 5.01 3.32
C LEU A 389 -30.24 4.71 2.96
N ASP A 390 -30.58 4.80 1.68
CA ASP A 390 -31.96 4.75 1.16
C ASP A 390 -32.18 3.66 0.10
N GLY A 391 -31.22 2.75 -0.05
CA GLY A 391 -31.25 1.71 -1.08
C GLY A 391 -30.82 2.16 -2.48
N THR A 392 -30.35 3.40 -2.66
CA THR A 392 -29.82 3.90 -3.94
C THR A 392 -28.30 4.06 -3.88
N LEU A 393 -27.60 3.72 -4.97
CA LEU A 393 -26.13 3.81 -5.04
C LEU A 393 -25.58 5.22 -4.77
N SER A 394 -26.37 6.27 -5.02
CA SER A 394 -26.01 7.67 -4.72
C SER A 394 -25.85 7.98 -3.23
N THR A 395 -26.39 7.13 -2.34
CA THR A 395 -26.29 7.33 -0.88
C THR A 395 -25.32 6.38 -0.20
N LEU A 396 -24.42 5.75 -0.97
CA LEU A 396 -23.33 4.95 -0.42
C LEU A 396 -22.47 5.80 0.51
N ALA A 397 -22.36 5.35 1.76
CA ALA A 397 -21.49 5.97 2.75
C ALA A 397 -20.76 4.90 3.55
N GLU A 398 -19.53 5.21 3.98
CA GLU A 398 -18.73 4.31 4.82
C GLU A 398 -19.48 3.99 6.12
N ARG A 399 -19.35 2.73 6.56
CA ARG A 399 -19.90 2.23 7.82
C ARG A 399 -18.82 1.64 8.70
N PRO A 400 -19.02 1.69 10.03
CA PRO A 400 -18.20 0.94 10.95
C PRO A 400 -18.07 -0.53 10.55
N ILE A 401 -16.84 -1.01 10.53
CA ILE A 401 -16.47 -2.39 10.30
C ILE A 401 -15.59 -2.89 11.45
N GLN A 402 -15.87 -4.09 11.92
CA GLN A 402 -15.05 -4.80 12.89
C GLN A 402 -14.44 -6.03 12.22
N TYR A 403 -13.22 -6.35 12.64
CA TYR A 403 -12.46 -7.48 12.14
C TYR A 403 -12.30 -8.48 13.27
N GLU A 404 -12.88 -9.67 13.12
CA GLU A 404 -13.00 -10.63 14.22
C GLU A 404 -12.41 -11.99 13.85
N ASN A 405 -11.79 -12.64 14.84
CA ASN A 405 -11.40 -14.02 14.78
C ASN A 405 -12.52 -14.89 15.35
N TRP A 406 -12.99 -15.85 14.56
CA TRP A 406 -14.05 -16.79 14.94
C TRP A 406 -13.50 -18.21 15.04
N THR A 407 -14.04 -19.00 15.96
CA THR A 407 -13.72 -20.42 16.07
C THR A 407 -15.00 -21.24 16.22
N THR A 408 -14.96 -22.49 15.81
CA THR A 408 -16.09 -23.42 15.92
C THR A 408 -15.94 -24.23 17.20
N VAL A 409 -16.96 -24.20 18.05
CA VAL A 409 -17.00 -24.96 19.30
C VAL A 409 -18.20 -25.92 19.32
N PRO A 410 -18.05 -27.13 19.91
CA PRO A 410 -19.18 -27.99 20.18
C PRO A 410 -19.98 -27.43 21.36
N TRP A 411 -21.23 -27.03 21.12
CA TRP A 411 -22.17 -26.61 22.14
C TRP A 411 -23.42 -27.50 22.11
N ARG A 412 -23.61 -28.30 23.18
CA ARG A 412 -24.73 -29.25 23.32
C ARG A 412 -24.91 -30.19 22.11
N GLY A 413 -23.80 -30.66 21.53
CA GLY A 413 -23.81 -31.57 20.37
C GLY A 413 -23.97 -30.89 19.01
N VAL A 414 -24.07 -29.56 18.97
CA VAL A 414 -24.11 -28.76 17.74
C VAL A 414 -22.82 -27.96 17.60
N GLN A 415 -22.28 -27.88 16.39
CA GLN A 415 -21.12 -27.02 16.11
C GLN A 415 -21.60 -25.58 15.94
N VAL A 416 -21.06 -24.67 16.74
CA VAL A 416 -21.43 -23.25 16.75
C VAL A 416 -20.19 -22.41 16.56
N ASP A 417 -20.24 -21.47 15.62
CA ASP A 417 -19.18 -20.48 15.45
C ASP A 417 -19.36 -19.36 16.47
N ILE A 418 -18.29 -19.06 17.22
CA ILE A 418 -18.27 -17.99 18.21
C ILE A 418 -17.10 -17.03 17.95
N PRO A 419 -17.26 -15.72 18.23
CA PRO A 419 -16.16 -14.76 18.18
C PRO A 419 -15.22 -14.99 19.38
N VAL A 420 -13.91 -14.91 19.12
CA VAL A 420 -12.85 -15.13 20.13
C VAL A 420 -12.08 -13.85 20.43
N GLY A 421 -12.07 -12.90 19.50
CA GLY A 421 -11.40 -11.61 19.67
C GLY A 421 -11.22 -10.89 18.34
N LEU A 422 -10.49 -9.78 18.35
CA LEU A 422 -10.18 -9.03 17.15
C LEU A 422 -9.14 -9.77 16.30
N ALA A 423 -9.26 -9.64 14.97
CA ALA A 423 -8.30 -10.17 14.02
C ALA A 423 -6.99 -9.35 14.05
N ASP A 424 -5.87 -10.02 13.79
CA ASP A 424 -4.60 -9.34 13.57
C ASP A 424 -4.71 -8.49 12.28
N PRO A 425 -4.59 -7.16 12.36
CA PRO A 425 -4.77 -6.27 11.21
C PRO A 425 -3.75 -6.50 10.09
N GLN A 426 -2.63 -7.16 10.39
CA GLN A 426 -1.58 -7.50 9.43
C GLN A 426 -1.82 -8.84 8.72
N MET A 427 -2.89 -9.56 9.03
CA MET A 427 -3.25 -10.78 8.31
C MET A 427 -4.07 -10.47 7.06
N ASP A 428 -3.83 -11.23 6.00
CA ASP A 428 -4.75 -11.30 4.86
C ASP A 428 -6.09 -11.89 5.28
N LEU A 429 -7.15 -11.49 4.59
CA LEU A 429 -8.49 -12.06 4.79
C LEU A 429 -8.57 -13.47 4.18
N VAL A 430 -7.95 -14.44 4.83
CA VAL A 430 -7.93 -15.84 4.43
C VAL A 430 -8.57 -16.74 5.48
N LYS A 431 -8.98 -17.94 5.06
CA LYS A 431 -9.41 -18.99 5.98
C LYS A 431 -8.20 -19.48 6.78
N GLY A 432 -8.24 -19.38 8.11
CA GLY A 432 -7.20 -19.91 8.97
C GLY A 432 -7.53 -21.32 9.47
N ASP A 433 -6.50 -22.05 9.91
CA ASP A 433 -6.65 -23.42 10.42
C ASP A 433 -7.32 -23.45 11.81
N LYS A 434 -7.07 -22.43 12.63
CA LYS A 434 -7.59 -22.33 14.01
C LYS A 434 -8.67 -21.26 14.17
N TYR A 435 -8.49 -20.12 13.49
CA TYR A 435 -9.40 -18.99 13.54
C TYR A 435 -9.77 -18.58 12.12
N ASN A 436 -11.04 -18.28 11.91
CA ASN A 436 -11.56 -17.74 10.67
C ASN A 436 -11.78 -16.25 10.84
N ALA A 437 -11.09 -15.43 10.07
CA ALA A 437 -11.34 -13.99 10.04
C ALA A 437 -12.74 -13.71 9.44
N ARG A 438 -13.53 -12.89 10.13
CA ARG A 438 -14.81 -12.37 9.63
C ARG A 438 -14.83 -10.85 9.69
N LEU A 439 -15.47 -10.27 8.67
CA LEU A 439 -15.82 -8.86 8.62
C LEU A 439 -17.22 -8.69 9.19
N VAL A 440 -17.36 -7.84 10.20
CA VAL A 440 -18.64 -7.58 10.87
C VAL A 440 -19.03 -6.13 10.65
N PHE A 441 -20.21 -5.90 10.07
CA PHE A 441 -20.69 -4.57 9.73
C PHE A 441 -22.23 -4.50 9.77
N GLN A 442 -22.76 -3.29 9.86
CA GLN A 442 -24.20 -3.07 10.00
C GLN A 442 -24.87 -2.59 8.71
N VAL A 443 -26.07 -3.10 8.45
CA VAL A 443 -26.95 -2.69 7.35
C VAL A 443 -28.29 -2.26 7.93
N LYS A 444 -28.69 -1.02 7.68
CA LYS A 444 -29.88 -0.39 8.26
C LYS A 444 -31.01 -0.29 7.24
N PHE A 445 -32.25 -0.55 7.66
CA PHE A 445 -33.46 -0.35 6.85
C PHE A 445 -34.40 0.65 7.56
N PRO A 446 -34.24 1.96 7.36
CA PRO A 446 -34.96 2.96 8.15
C PRO A 446 -36.45 3.09 7.82
N THR A 447 -36.88 2.63 6.65
CA THR A 447 -38.28 2.69 6.23
C THR A 447 -38.72 1.41 5.53
N THR A 448 -40.02 1.12 5.59
CA THR A 448 -40.59 -0.09 4.95
C THR A 448 -40.49 -0.07 3.42
N SER A 449 -40.41 1.12 2.81
CA SER A 449 -40.21 1.32 1.37
C SER A 449 -38.84 0.81 0.88
N ILE A 450 -37.84 0.77 1.76
CA ILE A 450 -36.51 0.28 1.41
C ILE A 450 -36.52 -1.25 1.53
N LYS A 451 -36.45 -1.92 0.39
CA LYS A 451 -36.41 -3.39 0.30
C LYS A 451 -35.03 -3.94 0.02
N ARG A 452 -34.12 -3.09 -0.48
CA ARG A 452 -32.76 -3.47 -0.82
C ARG A 452 -31.80 -2.40 -0.35
N GLN A 453 -30.67 -2.83 0.21
CA GLN A 453 -29.54 -1.95 0.51
C GLN A 453 -28.32 -2.47 -0.25
N TYR A 454 -27.62 -1.60 -0.95
CA TYR A 454 -26.38 -1.95 -1.60
C TYR A 454 -25.23 -1.86 -0.61
N VAL A 455 -24.35 -2.86 -0.66
CA VAL A 455 -23.13 -2.95 0.12
C VAL A 455 -21.97 -2.96 -0.86
N VAL A 456 -21.00 -2.08 -0.65
CA VAL A 456 -19.75 -2.01 -1.42
C VAL A 456 -18.59 -2.28 -0.47
N LEU A 457 -17.88 -3.37 -0.70
CA LEU A 457 -16.63 -3.67 -0.03
C LEU A 457 -15.50 -3.16 -0.89
N TRP A 458 -14.58 -2.39 -0.31
CA TRP A 458 -13.45 -1.81 -1.03
C TRP A 458 -12.22 -1.82 -0.11
N TRP A 459 -11.07 -1.45 -0.64
CA TRP A 459 -9.83 -1.41 0.14
C TRP A 459 -8.99 -0.20 -0.21
N TYR A 460 -8.24 0.28 0.78
CA TYR A 460 -7.18 1.25 0.55
C TYR A 460 -6.04 0.60 -0.25
N ASP A 461 -5.49 1.34 -1.19
CA ASP A 461 -4.30 0.94 -1.93
C ASP A 461 -3.00 1.25 -1.17
N ASP A 462 -3.01 2.21 -0.24
CA ASP A 462 -1.84 2.56 0.59
C ASP A 462 -1.47 1.41 1.54
N LEU A 463 -0.23 0.92 1.43
CA LEU A 463 0.29 -0.16 2.27
C LEU A 463 0.54 0.25 3.74
N ASP A 464 0.58 1.56 4.03
CA ASP A 464 0.57 2.10 5.40
C ASP A 464 -0.85 2.32 5.95
N ALA A 465 -1.90 1.90 5.24
CA ALA A 465 -3.25 2.03 5.79
C ALA A 465 -3.35 1.34 7.14
N GLU A 466 -3.94 2.05 8.10
CA GLU A 466 -4.26 1.54 9.43
C GLU A 466 -5.70 1.03 9.46
N PRO A 467 -6.05 0.15 10.42
CA PRO A 467 -7.44 -0.21 10.68
C PRO A 467 -8.29 1.04 10.92
N ALA A 468 -9.56 1.01 10.50
CA ALA A 468 -10.45 2.12 10.74
C ALA A 468 -10.64 2.35 12.25
N ALA A 469 -10.35 3.56 12.71
CA ALA A 469 -10.63 3.99 14.07
C ALA A 469 -11.96 4.75 14.07
N TYR A 470 -13.00 4.14 14.64
CA TYR A 470 -14.31 4.78 14.78
C TYR A 470 -14.41 5.49 16.12
N PRO A 471 -14.85 6.76 16.16
CA PRO A 471 -15.07 7.45 17.42
C PRO A 471 -16.14 6.69 18.21
N THR A 472 -15.80 6.32 19.43
CA THR A 472 -16.73 5.66 20.35
C THR A 472 -16.93 6.53 21.58
N GLN A 473 -18.19 6.64 22.00
CA GLN A 473 -18.55 7.21 23.29
C GLN A 473 -18.55 6.12 24.38
N ILE A 474 -18.26 4.88 24.00
CA ILE A 474 -18.15 3.75 24.92
C ILE A 474 -16.83 3.84 25.68
N GLN A 475 -16.90 3.78 27.00
CA GLN A 475 -15.73 3.83 27.88
C GLN A 475 -15.63 2.54 28.68
N TYR A 476 -14.46 1.94 28.69
CA TYR A 476 -14.14 0.89 29.65
C TYR A 476 -13.59 1.53 30.93
N ILE A 477 -14.29 1.33 32.04
CA ILE A 477 -13.92 1.88 33.35
C ILE A 477 -13.36 0.73 34.19
N TYR A 478 -12.09 0.83 34.55
CA TYR A 478 -11.42 -0.11 35.45
C TYR A 478 -10.81 0.64 36.63
N ARG A 479 -11.28 0.38 37.86
CA ARG A 479 -10.72 0.99 39.08
C ARG A 479 -10.34 -0.07 40.11
N LYS A 480 -9.23 0.19 40.79
CA LYS A 480 -8.75 -0.59 41.94
C LYS A 480 -8.64 0.30 43.17
N GLU A 481 -9.20 -0.15 44.27
CA GLU A 481 -9.10 0.50 45.58
C GLU A 481 -8.67 -0.56 46.61
N GLY A 482 -7.62 -0.27 47.39
CA GLY A 482 -7.08 -1.22 48.38
C GLY A 482 -6.62 -2.56 47.79
N GLY A 483 -6.35 -2.63 46.48
CA GLY A 483 -5.96 -3.87 45.79
C GLY A 483 -7.12 -4.69 45.20
N GLN A 484 -8.37 -4.31 45.45
CA GLN A 484 -9.55 -4.96 44.87
C GLN A 484 -10.15 -4.13 43.73
N VAL A 485 -10.73 -4.80 42.73
CA VAL A 485 -11.38 -4.12 41.59
C VAL A 485 -12.77 -3.66 42.02
N THR A 486 -12.95 -2.34 42.11
CA THR A 486 -14.21 -1.70 42.52
C THR A 486 -15.05 -1.25 41.33
N TRP A 487 -14.46 -1.05 40.15
CA TRP A 487 -15.18 -0.72 38.92
C TRP A 487 -14.67 -1.60 37.78
N LYS A 488 -15.59 -2.25 37.07
CA LYS A 488 -15.32 -2.97 35.82
C LYS A 488 -16.52 -2.82 34.88
N ASP A 489 -16.62 -1.65 34.27
CA ASP A 489 -17.79 -1.28 33.45
C ASP A 489 -17.45 -1.04 31.99
N VAL A 490 -18.45 -1.28 31.15
CA VAL A 490 -18.56 -0.65 29.84
C VAL A 490 -19.70 0.37 29.90
N ARG A 491 -19.32 1.64 29.92
CA ARG A 491 -20.25 2.77 29.90
C ARG A 491 -20.57 3.15 28.46
N HIS A 492 -21.83 3.03 28.06
CA HIS A 492 -22.36 3.51 26.79
C HIS A 492 -23.29 4.71 27.06
N PRO A 493 -23.43 5.69 26.13
CA PRO A 493 -24.29 6.87 26.35
C PRO A 493 -25.73 6.61 26.80
N LEU A 494 -26.26 5.43 26.46
CA LEU A 494 -27.63 5.03 26.77
C LEU A 494 -27.76 4.07 27.96
N TYR A 495 -26.67 3.38 28.33
CA TYR A 495 -26.70 2.35 29.37
C TYR A 495 -25.28 2.02 29.84
N ASP A 496 -25.15 1.63 31.10
CA ASP A 496 -23.90 1.12 31.67
C ASP A 496 -24.03 -0.41 31.82
N VAL A 497 -23.00 -1.15 31.41
CA VAL A 497 -22.90 -2.60 31.62
C VAL A 497 -21.82 -2.86 32.63
N GLU A 498 -22.21 -3.36 33.80
CA GLU A 498 -21.27 -3.83 34.82
C GLU A 498 -20.85 -5.27 34.56
N PHE A 499 -19.54 -5.53 34.57
CA PHE A 499 -19.00 -6.87 34.44
C PHE A 499 -18.64 -7.47 35.79
N VAL A 500 -19.49 -8.37 36.28
CA VAL A 500 -19.21 -9.16 37.48
C VAL A 500 -18.45 -10.43 37.08
N ASP A 501 -17.23 -10.59 37.61
CA ASP A 501 -16.37 -11.74 37.35
C ASP A 501 -15.43 -12.07 38.52
N LEU A 502 -14.39 -12.87 38.28
CA LEU A 502 -13.42 -13.26 39.31
C LEU A 502 -12.64 -12.09 39.90
N GLU A 503 -12.48 -11.00 39.15
CA GLU A 503 -11.78 -9.79 39.60
C GLU A 503 -12.73 -8.80 40.27
N HIS A 504 -13.96 -8.67 39.76
CA HIS A 504 -15.02 -7.81 40.28
C HIS A 504 -16.23 -8.67 40.71
N GLN A 505 -16.19 -9.21 41.93
CA GLN A 505 -17.08 -10.30 42.35
C GLN A 505 -18.47 -9.86 42.85
N GLN A 506 -18.68 -8.56 43.04
CA GLN A 506 -19.93 -8.02 43.56
C GLN A 506 -20.43 -6.91 42.65
N SER A 507 -21.67 -7.04 42.17
CA SER A 507 -22.36 -5.97 41.46
C SER A 507 -22.56 -4.75 42.36
N ARG A 508 -22.44 -3.55 41.81
CA ARG A 508 -22.68 -2.28 42.51
C ARG A 508 -24.15 -1.89 42.62
N GLY A 509 -25.06 -2.58 41.93
CA GLY A 509 -26.50 -2.40 42.07
C GLY A 509 -27.25 -2.15 40.78
#